data_AF-A0A383CNX5-F1
#
_entry.id   AF-A0A383CNX5-F1
#
_cell.length_a   1.000
_cell.length_b   1.000
_cell.length_c   1.000
_cell.angle_alpha   90.00
_cell.angle_beta   90.00
_cell.angle_gamma   90.00
#
_symmetry.space_group_name_H-M   'P 1'
#
loop_
_entity.id
_entity.type
_entity.pdbx_description
1 polymer ?
#
loop_
_entity_poly.entity_id
_entity_poly.type
_entity_poly.pdbx_seq_one_letter_code
_entity_poly.pdbx_strand_id
1 'polypeptide(L)'
;VLRFLTAIILVGSAFSCAFAESIIKPIISEASVSLPRSKIVTIEDTETARKYTLFVQLPKSYNTSPSKDYPVIYTTDAPYSFPIIVGSMRMPVNVGQMEEAVIVGLSYSLESKGVESRVRDYTPAIANSWKLETGLAAE
;
A
#
# COMPACT_ATOMS: atom_id res chain seq x y z
N VAL A 1 2.73 -24.86 48.51
CA VAL A 1 3.84 -23.90 48.28
C VAL A 1 4.08 -23.64 46.79
N LEU A 2 4.26 -24.66 45.95
CA LEU A 2 4.57 -24.50 44.52
C LEU A 2 3.51 -23.76 43.67
N ARG A 3 2.21 -23.86 44.02
CA ARG A 3 1.09 -23.16 43.36
C ARG A 3 0.97 -21.66 43.69
N PHE A 4 1.53 -21.22 44.83
CA PHE A 4 1.52 -19.80 45.21
C PHE A 4 2.68 -19.03 44.55
N LEU A 5 3.82 -19.68 44.33
CA LEU A 5 4.97 -19.07 43.63
C LEU A 5 4.67 -18.80 42.15
N THR A 6 3.89 -19.66 41.49
CA THR A 6 3.51 -19.49 40.07
C THR A 6 2.56 -18.30 39.86
N ALA A 7 1.65 -18.04 40.81
CA ALA A 7 0.72 -16.91 40.74
C ALA A 7 1.42 -15.55 40.91
N ILE A 8 2.44 -15.46 41.77
CA ILE A 8 3.19 -14.21 42.01
C ILE A 8 4.05 -13.84 40.79
N ILE A 9 4.64 -14.82 40.11
CA ILE A 9 5.43 -14.59 38.89
C ILE A 9 4.53 -14.11 37.72
N LEU A 10 3.31 -14.66 37.60
CA LEU A 10 2.33 -14.25 36.57
C LEU A 10 1.76 -12.83 36.79
N VAL A 11 1.55 -12.41 38.04
CA VAL A 11 1.10 -11.04 38.36
C VAL A 11 2.21 -10.02 38.13
N GLY A 12 3.46 -10.37 38.43
CA GLY A 12 4.63 -9.51 38.19
C GLY A 12 4.89 -9.25 36.70
N SER A 13 4.70 -10.24 35.82
CA SER A 13 4.88 -10.06 34.37
C SER A 13 3.80 -9.18 33.73
N ALA A 14 2.55 -9.28 34.20
CA ALA A 14 1.45 -8.45 33.70
C ALA A 14 1.60 -6.98 34.11
N PHE A 15 2.12 -6.71 35.32
CA PHE A 15 2.40 -5.34 35.78
C PHE A 15 3.54 -4.67 35.00
N SER A 16 4.56 -5.43 34.60
CA SER A 16 5.68 -4.89 33.81
C SER A 16 5.26 -4.48 32.38
N CYS A 17 4.37 -5.24 31.73
CA CYS A 17 3.80 -4.86 30.44
C CYS A 17 2.89 -3.62 30.54
N ALA A 18 2.00 -3.57 31.54
CA ALA A 18 1.05 -2.46 31.68
C ALA A 18 1.74 -1.10 31.93
N PHE A 19 2.86 -1.11 32.66
CA PHE A 19 3.63 0.11 32.94
C PHE A 19 4.41 0.60 31.72
N ALA A 20 4.98 -0.31 30.92
CA ALA A 20 5.62 0.06 29.65
C ALA A 20 4.60 0.69 28.68
N GLU A 21 3.40 0.12 28.59
CA GLU A 21 2.34 0.61 27.72
C GLU A 21 1.83 2.02 28.11
N SER A 22 1.76 2.32 29.43
CA SER A 22 1.35 3.65 29.92
C SER A 22 2.40 4.74 29.67
N ILE A 23 3.68 4.38 29.57
CA ILE A 23 4.75 5.32 29.20
C ILE A 23 4.75 5.55 27.69
N ILE A 24 4.48 4.52 26.89
CA ILE A 24 4.62 4.57 25.43
C ILE A 24 3.38 5.21 24.75
N LYS A 25 2.15 4.95 25.25
CA LYS A 25 0.91 5.55 24.69
C LYS A 25 0.93 7.08 24.53
N PRO A 26 1.38 7.87 25.53
CA PRO A 26 1.44 9.33 25.36
C PRO A 26 2.60 9.80 24.46
N ILE A 27 3.58 8.94 24.15
CA ILE A 27 4.73 9.24 23.28
C ILE A 27 4.42 8.91 21.82
N ILE A 28 3.59 7.88 21.57
CA ILE A 28 3.16 7.51 20.22
C ILE A 28 2.03 8.43 19.79
N SER A 29 2.36 9.37 18.91
CA SER A 29 1.36 10.09 18.13
C SER A 29 0.65 9.12 17.20
N GLU A 30 -0.68 9.07 17.26
CA GLU A 30 -1.53 8.35 16.29
C GLU A 30 -1.53 9.00 14.89
N ALA A 31 -0.62 9.93 14.61
CA ALA A 31 -0.51 10.59 13.33
C ALA A 31 -0.17 9.56 12.22
N SER A 32 -1.03 9.51 11.20
CA SER A 32 -0.78 8.71 10.02
C SER A 32 0.32 9.34 9.16
N VAL A 33 1.21 8.50 8.64
CA VAL A 33 2.21 8.93 7.66
C VAL A 33 1.54 9.03 6.30
N SER A 34 1.58 10.23 5.69
CA SER A 34 1.05 10.46 4.35
C SER A 34 2.17 10.70 3.34
N LEU A 35 1.98 10.23 2.12
CA LEU A 35 2.87 10.52 1.00
C LEU A 35 2.48 11.88 0.39
N PRO A 36 3.39 12.87 0.33
CA PRO A 36 3.09 14.17 -0.25
C PRO A 36 2.63 14.06 -1.71
N ARG A 37 1.72 14.95 -2.12
CA ARG A 37 1.19 15.03 -3.50
C ARG A 37 0.60 13.71 -4.02
N SER A 38 0.19 12.83 -3.10
CA SER A 38 -0.42 11.55 -3.42
C SER A 38 -1.91 11.61 -3.11
N LYS A 39 -2.72 10.98 -3.95
CA LYS A 39 -4.16 10.85 -3.79
C LYS A 39 -4.59 9.43 -4.10
N ILE A 40 -5.70 9.02 -3.50
CA ILE A 40 -6.34 7.75 -3.78
C ILE A 40 -7.60 8.05 -4.60
N VAL A 41 -7.81 7.30 -5.68
CA VAL A 41 -8.96 7.45 -6.57
C VAL A 41 -9.55 6.07 -6.82
N THR A 42 -10.87 5.94 -6.79
CA THR A 42 -11.56 4.71 -7.21
C THR A 42 -11.92 4.81 -8.69
N ILE A 43 -11.65 3.75 -9.43
CA ILE A 43 -12.09 3.59 -10.82
C ILE A 43 -12.99 2.36 -10.95
N GLU A 44 -13.78 2.31 -12.01
CA GLU A 44 -14.60 1.16 -12.37
C GLU A 44 -14.18 0.70 -13.77
N ASP A 45 -13.94 -0.59 -13.91
CA ASP A 45 -13.74 -1.24 -15.21
C ASP A 45 -15.09 -1.33 -15.93
N THR A 46 -15.16 -0.81 -17.15
CA THR A 46 -16.41 -0.73 -17.91
C THR A 46 -16.90 -2.08 -18.42
N GLU A 47 -16.00 -3.04 -18.64
CA GLU A 47 -16.36 -4.36 -19.16
C GLU A 47 -16.83 -5.29 -18.04
N THR A 48 -16.14 -5.24 -16.90
CA THR A 48 -16.35 -6.21 -15.81
C THR A 48 -17.11 -5.62 -14.62
N ALA A 49 -17.36 -4.31 -14.61
CA ALA A 49 -17.94 -3.52 -13.51
C ALA A 49 -17.16 -3.61 -12.17
N ARG A 50 -15.94 -4.16 -12.20
CA ARG A 50 -15.07 -4.28 -11.01
C ARG A 50 -14.52 -2.91 -10.64
N LYS A 51 -14.45 -2.62 -9.34
CA LYS A 51 -13.92 -1.34 -8.86
C LYS A 51 -12.51 -1.52 -8.33
N TYR A 52 -11.61 -0.63 -8.70
CA TYR A 52 -10.21 -0.68 -8.29
C TYR A 52 -9.81 0.59 -7.58
N THR A 53 -8.88 0.46 -6.66
CA THR A 53 -8.22 1.62 -6.03
C THR A 53 -6.96 1.97 -6.80
N LEU A 54 -6.83 3.22 -7.23
CA LEU A 54 -5.62 3.80 -7.77
C LEU A 54 -4.93 4.71 -6.76
N PHE A 55 -3.63 4.55 -6.61
CA PHE A 55 -2.75 5.46 -5.91
C PHE A 55 -2.07 6.36 -6.94
N VAL A 56 -2.23 7.67 -6.85
CA VAL A 56 -1.68 8.61 -7.83
C VAL A 56 -0.78 9.62 -7.13
N GLN A 57 0.49 9.69 -7.51
CA GLN A 57 1.41 10.76 -7.10
C GLN A 57 1.65 11.69 -8.28
N LEU A 58 1.58 12.99 -7.99
CA LEU A 58 1.88 14.03 -8.97
C LEU A 58 3.27 14.65 -8.74
N PRO A 59 3.97 15.01 -9.83
CA PRO A 59 5.17 15.86 -9.83
C PRO A 59 5.01 17.13 -8.99
N LYS A 60 6.14 17.68 -8.53
CA LYS A 60 6.13 18.95 -7.79
C LYS A 60 5.66 20.09 -8.69
N SER A 61 6.09 20.09 -9.95
CA SER A 61 5.78 21.14 -10.92
C SER A 61 4.43 20.98 -11.64
N TYR A 62 3.66 19.92 -11.37
CA TYR A 62 2.44 19.57 -12.12
C TYR A 62 1.46 20.73 -12.28
N ASN A 63 1.20 21.48 -11.19
CA ASN A 63 0.27 22.62 -11.21
C ASN A 63 0.89 23.93 -11.71
N THR A 64 2.22 24.05 -11.70
CA THR A 64 2.93 25.28 -12.08
C THR A 64 3.50 25.24 -13.49
N SER A 65 3.41 24.09 -14.16
CA SER A 65 3.95 23.87 -15.50
C SER A 65 2.93 23.10 -16.35
N PRO A 66 1.79 23.74 -16.70
CA PRO A 66 0.66 23.08 -17.37
C PRO A 66 0.96 22.65 -18.81
N SER A 67 2.00 23.21 -19.44
CA SER A 67 2.46 22.85 -20.78
C SER A 67 3.59 21.82 -20.80
N LYS A 68 3.99 21.31 -19.63
CA LYS A 68 5.05 20.29 -19.53
C LYS A 68 4.44 18.91 -19.62
N ASP A 69 4.99 18.09 -20.50
CA ASP A 69 4.68 16.66 -20.55
C ASP A 69 5.44 15.91 -19.45
N TYR A 70 4.74 14.98 -18.80
CA TYR A 70 5.34 14.12 -17.77
C TYR A 70 5.19 12.66 -18.18
N PRO A 71 6.25 11.85 -18.11
CA PRO A 71 6.11 10.40 -18.22
C PRO A 71 5.17 9.89 -17.12
N VAL A 72 4.43 8.83 -17.44
CA VAL A 72 3.53 8.14 -16.51
C VAL A 72 4.07 6.75 -16.24
N ILE A 73 4.30 6.44 -14.97
CA ILE A 73 4.77 5.13 -14.51
C ILE A 73 3.58 4.41 -13.88
N TYR A 74 3.16 3.32 -14.52
CA TYR A 74 2.15 2.41 -13.98
C TYR A 74 2.81 1.31 -13.17
N THR A 75 2.26 1.01 -12.00
CA THR A 75 2.72 -0.10 -11.16
C THR A 75 1.56 -0.93 -10.67
N THR A 76 1.75 -2.23 -10.58
CA THR A 76 0.81 -3.20 -10.02
C THR A 76 1.12 -3.47 -8.54
N ASP A 77 0.24 -4.19 -7.84
CA ASP A 77 0.39 -4.49 -6.41
C ASP A 77 0.67 -3.20 -5.57
N ALA A 78 -0.07 -2.12 -5.86
CA ALA A 78 0.22 -0.77 -5.36
C ALA A 78 0.42 -0.63 -3.83
N PRO A 79 -0.32 -1.36 -2.95
CA PRO A 79 -0.06 -1.31 -1.52
C PRO A 79 1.39 -1.64 -1.13
N TYR A 80 2.10 -2.41 -1.96
CA TYR A 80 3.51 -2.75 -1.75
C TYR A 80 4.44 -1.85 -2.56
N SER A 81 4.15 -1.65 -3.85
CA SER A 81 5.08 -1.03 -4.80
C SER A 81 5.09 0.50 -4.74
N PHE A 82 3.92 1.12 -4.59
CA PHE A 82 3.75 2.57 -4.67
C PHE A 82 4.61 3.36 -3.66
N PRO A 83 4.63 3.05 -2.35
CA PRO A 83 5.44 3.81 -1.40
C PRO A 83 6.95 3.67 -1.67
N ILE A 84 7.40 2.51 -2.17
CA ILE A 84 8.81 2.27 -2.50
C ILE A 84 9.22 3.14 -3.69
N ILE A 85 8.42 3.16 -4.76
CA ILE A 85 8.70 3.94 -5.98
C ILE A 85 8.66 5.44 -5.66
N VAL A 86 7.63 5.91 -4.95
CA VAL A 86 7.55 7.33 -4.54
C VAL A 86 8.75 7.71 -3.69
N GLY A 87 9.16 6.86 -2.74
CA GLY A 87 10.31 7.10 -1.87
C GLY A 87 11.63 7.17 -2.64
N SER A 88 11.87 6.23 -3.57
CA SER A 88 13.13 6.12 -4.32
C SER A 88 13.35 7.28 -5.29
N MET A 89 12.28 7.81 -5.89
CA MET A 89 12.37 8.89 -6.88
C MET A 89 12.65 10.27 -6.28
N ARG A 90 12.36 10.48 -4.98
CA ARG A 90 12.43 11.83 -4.36
C ARG A 90 13.80 12.48 -4.49
N MET A 91 14.86 11.74 -4.17
CA MET A 91 16.22 12.30 -4.18
C MET A 91 16.70 12.58 -5.62
N PRO A 92 16.70 11.61 -6.56
CA PRO A 92 17.12 11.84 -7.94
C PRO A 92 16.40 12.99 -8.64
N VAL A 93 15.08 13.11 -8.43
CA VAL A 93 14.28 14.21 -9.00
C VAL A 93 14.68 15.56 -8.40
N ASN A 94 14.85 15.64 -7.08
CA ASN A 94 15.21 16.90 -6.42
C ASN A 94 16.62 17.41 -6.80
N VAL A 95 17.55 16.52 -7.13
CA VAL A 95 18.91 16.89 -7.58
C VAL A 95 19.04 17.00 -9.10
N GLY A 96 17.94 16.88 -9.84
CA GLY A 96 17.91 17.02 -11.30
C GLY A 96 18.60 15.88 -12.07
N GLN A 97 18.78 14.72 -11.43
CA GLN A 97 19.35 13.51 -12.07
C GLN A 97 18.28 12.60 -12.67
N MET A 98 17.00 12.90 -12.42
CA MET A 98 15.85 12.19 -12.98
C MET A 98 14.76 13.19 -13.30
N GLU A 99 14.06 12.99 -14.42
CA GLU A 99 12.88 13.77 -14.76
C GLU A 99 11.73 13.46 -13.80
N GLU A 100 10.84 14.43 -13.60
CA GLU A 100 9.62 14.22 -12.84
C GLU A 100 8.65 13.32 -13.59
N ALA A 101 7.99 12.39 -12.90
CA ALA A 101 6.99 11.51 -13.48
C ALA A 101 5.71 11.49 -12.64
N VAL A 102 4.58 11.22 -13.28
CA VAL A 102 3.33 10.84 -12.61
C VAL A 102 3.42 9.35 -12.28
N ILE A 103 3.14 8.98 -11.04
CA ILE A 103 3.14 7.57 -10.62
C ILE A 103 1.70 7.15 -10.40
N VAL A 104 1.28 6.06 -11.04
CA VAL A 104 -0.06 5.48 -10.91
C VAL A 104 0.07 4.02 -10.46
N GLY A 105 -0.27 3.76 -9.21
CA GLY A 105 -0.32 2.41 -8.64
C GLY A 105 -1.73 1.83 -8.73
N LEU A 106 -1.86 0.70 -9.40
CA LEU A 106 -3.07 -0.13 -9.43
C LEU A 106 -3.09 -1.06 -8.21
N SER A 107 -4.12 -0.91 -7.38
CA SER A 107 -4.40 -1.82 -6.28
C SER A 107 -5.35 -2.94 -6.72
N TYR A 108 -5.69 -3.80 -5.78
CA TYR A 108 -6.66 -4.87 -5.93
C TYR A 108 -8.09 -4.35 -6.12
N SER A 109 -8.97 -5.20 -6.66
CA SER A 109 -10.39 -4.89 -6.74
C SER A 109 -11.00 -4.76 -5.34
N LEU A 110 -11.95 -3.84 -5.16
CA LEU A 110 -12.57 -3.55 -3.87
C LEU A 110 -13.41 -4.72 -3.36
N GLU A 111 -13.94 -5.53 -4.26
CA GLU A 111 -14.84 -6.65 -3.99
C GLU A 111 -14.11 -7.96 -3.70
N SER A 112 -12.78 -8.01 -3.80
CA SER A 112 -12.01 -9.25 -3.62
C SER A 112 -10.82 -9.09 -2.67
N LYS A 113 -10.33 -10.20 -2.13
CA LYS A 113 -9.08 -10.17 -1.37
C LYS A 113 -7.91 -9.94 -2.32
N GLY A 114 -6.85 -9.30 -1.82
CA GLY A 114 -5.71 -8.95 -2.68
C GLY A 114 -5.08 -10.14 -3.42
N VAL A 115 -5.02 -11.31 -2.78
CA VAL A 115 -4.49 -12.53 -3.42
C VAL A 115 -5.43 -13.05 -4.51
N GLU A 116 -6.74 -12.99 -4.31
CA GLU A 116 -7.73 -13.40 -5.31
C GLU A 116 -7.71 -12.44 -6.51
N SER A 117 -7.74 -11.13 -6.26
CA SER A 117 -7.65 -10.11 -7.31
C SER A 117 -6.41 -10.31 -8.17
N ARG A 118 -5.23 -10.36 -7.57
CA ARG A 118 -3.98 -10.40 -8.33
C ARG A 118 -3.78 -11.69 -9.11
N VAL A 119 -4.27 -12.82 -8.59
CA VAL A 119 -4.16 -14.09 -9.32
C VAL A 119 -5.06 -14.05 -10.54
N ARG A 120 -6.30 -13.58 -10.39
CA ARG A 120 -7.22 -13.36 -11.50
C ARG A 120 -6.63 -12.40 -12.54
N ASP A 121 -6.23 -11.21 -12.10
CA ASP A 121 -5.84 -10.09 -12.95
C ASP A 121 -4.48 -10.28 -13.65
N TYR A 122 -3.59 -11.14 -13.13
CA TYR A 122 -2.25 -11.36 -13.70
C TYR A 122 -2.09 -12.68 -14.46
N THR A 123 -3.14 -13.50 -14.54
CA THR A 123 -3.06 -14.77 -15.25
C THR A 123 -3.87 -14.73 -16.55
N PRO A 124 -3.20 -14.77 -17.71
CA PRO A 124 -3.88 -14.72 -19.01
C PRO A 124 -4.50 -16.05 -19.44
N ALA A 125 -4.16 -17.15 -18.77
CA ALA A 125 -4.67 -18.48 -19.09
C ALA A 125 -5.09 -19.23 -17.82
N ILE A 126 -6.05 -20.14 -17.98
CA ILE A 126 -6.57 -20.99 -16.91
C ILE A 126 -5.51 -22.03 -16.52
N ALA A 127 -5.21 -22.12 -15.23
CA ALA A 127 -4.35 -23.14 -14.64
C ALA A 127 -5.15 -24.05 -13.72
N ASN A 128 -5.57 -25.22 -14.22
CA ASN A 128 -6.39 -26.20 -13.47
C ASN A 128 -5.69 -26.76 -12.21
N SER A 129 -4.37 -26.67 -12.13
CA SER A 129 -3.59 -27.09 -10.96
C SER A 129 -3.58 -26.06 -9.83
N TRP A 130 -4.10 -24.84 -10.07
CA TRP A 130 -4.13 -23.77 -9.10
C TRP A 130 -5.44 -23.75 -8.30
N LYS A 131 -5.40 -23.23 -7.08
CA LYS A 131 -6.57 -23.22 -6.18
C LYS A 131 -7.48 -22.00 -6.36
N LEU A 132 -6.94 -20.91 -6.87
CA LEU A 132 -7.65 -19.66 -7.08
C LEU A 132 -8.00 -19.51 -8.56
N GLU A 133 -9.01 -18.69 -8.84
CA GLU A 133 -9.45 -18.38 -10.20
C GLU A 133 -8.33 -17.73 -11.02
N THR A 134 -8.08 -18.27 -12.21
CA THR A 134 -7.03 -17.83 -13.13
C THR A 134 -7.60 -17.70 -14.53
N GLY A 135 -6.90 -16.98 -15.41
CA GLY A 135 -7.24 -16.89 -16.83
C GLY A 135 -8.16 -15.74 -17.21
N LEU A 136 -8.41 -14.80 -16.30
CA LEU A 136 -9.31 -13.68 -16.53
C LEU A 136 -8.57 -12.34 -16.74
N ALA A 137 -7.25 -12.38 -16.94
CA ALA A 137 -6.48 -11.16 -17.23
C ALA A 137 -6.75 -10.56 -18.63
N ALA A 138 -7.42 -11.30 -19.51
CA ALA A 138 -7.75 -10.88 -20.86
C ALA A 138 -9.23 -10.50 -21.05
N GLU A 139 -10.01 -10.53 -19.96
CA GLU A 139 -11.41 -10.06 -19.94
C GLU A 139 -11.50 -8.54 -20.12
#